data_AF-A0A523M5D7-F1
#
_entry.id   AF-A0A523M5D7-F1
#
_cell.length_a   1.000
_cell.length_b   1.000
_cell.length_c   1.000
_cell.angle_alpha   90.00
_cell.angle_beta   90.00
_cell.angle_gamma   90.00
#
_symmetry.space_group_name_H-M   'P 1'
#
loop_
_entity.id
_entity.type
_entity.pdbx_description
1 polymer ?
#
loop_
_entity_poly.entity_id
_entity_poly.type
_entity_poly.pdbx_seq_one_letter_code
_entity_poly.pdbx_strand_id
1 'polypeptide(L)'
;MTTIFAQKALLPEGWADDVRLSVADGCIRSIVRNVRRGDDDILAECLIPGLCNSHSHAFQRALAGRTEERSPAGQDNFWTWRERMYELAASMSAERLRAIARQAYVEMLSSGYTSVAEFHYLHREPGSDSDDDRMFAAIRDAAKDSGIRLTYVPVLYERGGFDQLELSASQKLFALDLDCFLEHHARVSAQSTDRMSVGIGAHSIRAVSSASLAEIAAVAKSADCPMHLHIAEQQREVDQCLAHYERRPVRWLLENFDVDSNWCLVHATHMDAEEIEQLAATRAVVSLCPSTEANLGDGLFPLSAYLQHNGRIAIGSDSHVTLNPFEELRWLEYGQRLAAQSRNIASHRDSHVGRELFERAVEGGAAACGLEKSGIREGAVADLVTLYGEDPMLVGHDDASRLDALVFSGYQLPIESVMVAGEWLVMTGEHRAREDSRKAFADAVRNLGSSGERG
;
A
#
# COMPACT_ATOMS: atom_id res chain seq x y z
N MET A 1 -19.81 6.08 -22.46
CA MET A 1 -18.49 6.68 -22.70
C MET A 1 -18.52 8.04 -22.06
N THR A 2 -17.63 8.27 -21.10
CA THR A 2 -17.50 9.53 -20.35
C THR A 2 -16.35 10.31 -20.95
N THR A 3 -16.52 11.61 -21.17
CA THR A 3 -15.44 12.49 -21.60
C THR A 3 -15.08 13.48 -20.50
N ILE A 4 -13.78 13.63 -20.28
CA ILE A 4 -13.22 14.54 -19.27
C ILE A 4 -12.35 15.54 -20.02
N PHE A 5 -12.55 16.82 -19.77
CA PHE A 5 -11.67 17.88 -20.19
C PHE A 5 -10.88 18.38 -18.99
N ALA A 6 -9.58 18.10 -18.98
CA ALA A 6 -8.64 18.58 -17.99
C ALA A 6 -7.94 19.85 -18.50
N GLN A 7 -8.09 20.97 -17.79
CA GLN A 7 -7.31 22.18 -18.11
C GLN A 7 -5.82 21.91 -17.96
N LYS A 8 -5.45 21.16 -16.92
CA LYS A 8 -4.11 20.58 -16.77
C LYS A 8 -4.21 19.09 -16.48
N ALA A 9 -3.38 18.27 -17.11
CA ALA A 9 -3.25 16.85 -16.79
C ALA A 9 -1.79 16.42 -16.68
N LEU A 10 -1.46 15.60 -15.67
CA LEU A 10 -0.16 14.95 -15.54
C LEU A 10 -0.15 13.64 -16.36
N LEU A 11 0.45 13.71 -17.54
CA LEU A 11 0.62 12.58 -18.46
C LEU A 11 2.01 11.95 -18.27
N PRO A 12 2.30 10.75 -18.82
CA PRO A 12 3.59 10.07 -18.63
C PRO A 12 4.82 10.89 -19.04
N GLU A 13 4.69 11.77 -20.03
CA GLU A 13 5.74 12.68 -20.47
C GLU A 13 5.78 14.02 -19.70
N GLY A 14 4.85 14.23 -18.77
CA GLY A 14 4.74 15.41 -17.93
C GLY A 14 3.39 16.13 -18.04
N TRP A 15 3.34 17.33 -17.47
CA TRP A 15 2.15 18.17 -17.51
C TRP A 15 1.79 18.61 -18.93
N ALA A 16 0.49 18.59 -19.23
CA ALA A 16 -0.06 19.05 -20.49
C ALA A 16 -1.33 19.89 -20.24
N ASP A 17 -1.54 20.89 -21.09
CA ASP A 17 -2.70 21.76 -21.05
C ASP A 17 -3.81 21.27 -22.00
N ASP A 18 -5.05 21.59 -21.66
CA ASP A 18 -6.25 21.40 -22.48
C ASP A 18 -6.38 19.97 -23.04
N VAL A 19 -6.43 18.99 -22.13
CA VAL A 19 -6.43 17.57 -22.44
C VAL A 19 -7.85 16.99 -22.35
N ARG A 20 -8.35 16.40 -23.44
CA ARG A 20 -9.56 15.58 -23.41
C ARG A 20 -9.22 14.11 -23.29
N LEU A 21 -9.78 13.46 -22.29
CA LEU A 21 -9.75 12.01 -22.11
C LEU A 21 -11.12 11.43 -22.46
N SER A 22 -11.13 10.25 -23.05
CA SER A 22 -12.34 9.42 -23.09
C SER A 22 -12.18 8.17 -22.24
N VAL A 23 -13.23 7.85 -21.49
CA VAL A 23 -13.27 6.72 -20.56
C VAL A 23 -14.44 5.81 -20.94
N ALA A 24 -14.14 4.52 -21.09
CA ALA A 24 -15.14 3.47 -21.32
C ALA A 24 -14.64 2.14 -20.76
N ASP A 25 -15.56 1.35 -20.20
CA ASP A 25 -15.30 0.03 -19.57
C ASP A 25 -14.15 0.08 -18.55
N GLY A 26 -14.17 1.14 -17.73
CA GLY A 26 -13.18 1.35 -16.67
C GLY A 26 -11.77 1.70 -17.14
N CYS A 27 -11.54 1.95 -18.43
CA CYS A 27 -10.23 2.27 -19.00
C CYS A 27 -10.23 3.60 -19.75
N ILE A 28 -9.05 4.23 -19.81
CA ILE A 28 -8.79 5.39 -20.67
C ILE A 28 -8.68 4.90 -22.12
N ARG A 29 -9.56 5.37 -23.00
CA ARG A 29 -9.61 4.93 -24.40
C ARG A 29 -8.87 5.85 -25.36
N SER A 30 -8.88 7.16 -25.09
CA SER A 30 -8.14 8.13 -25.91
C SER A 30 -7.69 9.33 -25.09
N ILE A 31 -6.55 9.92 -25.46
CA ILE A 31 -6.05 11.17 -24.89
C ILE A 31 -5.72 12.13 -26.04
N VAL A 32 -6.35 13.30 -26.05
CA VAL A 32 -6.11 14.35 -27.06
C VAL A 32 -5.77 15.66 -26.36
N ARG A 33 -4.68 16.31 -26.79
CA ARG A 33 -4.14 17.54 -26.19
C ARG A 33 -4.48 18.78 -27.01
N ASN A 34 -4.39 19.96 -26.39
CA ASN A 34 -4.60 21.25 -27.04
C ASN A 34 -5.96 21.32 -27.75
N VAL A 35 -6.99 20.75 -27.13
CA VAL A 35 -8.35 20.74 -27.67
C VAL A 35 -9.23 21.73 -26.94
N ARG A 36 -10.29 22.20 -27.59
CA ARG A 36 -11.31 22.97 -26.88
C ARG A 36 -12.21 22.03 -26.09
N ARG A 37 -12.56 22.44 -24.87
CA ARG A 37 -13.63 21.82 -24.10
C ARG A 37 -14.90 21.76 -24.93
N GLY A 38 -15.56 20.61 -24.89
CA GLY A 38 -16.85 20.36 -25.51
C GLY A 38 -17.95 20.54 -24.47
N ASP A 39 -19.17 20.77 -24.93
CA ASP A 39 -20.29 21.12 -24.05
C ASP A 39 -20.62 20.02 -23.04
N ASP A 40 -20.42 18.74 -23.41
CA ASP A 40 -20.69 17.57 -22.58
C ASP A 40 -19.48 17.10 -21.75
N ASP A 41 -18.33 17.77 -21.85
CA ASP A 41 -17.14 17.35 -21.09
C ASP A 41 -17.27 17.70 -19.60
N ILE A 42 -16.97 16.70 -18.76
CA ILE A 42 -16.72 16.89 -17.33
C ILE A 42 -15.43 17.71 -17.20
N LEU A 43 -15.49 18.85 -16.52
CA LEU A 43 -14.33 19.69 -16.27
C LEU A 43 -13.48 19.12 -15.12
N ALA A 44 -12.18 19.07 -15.33
CA ALA A 44 -11.18 18.92 -14.27
C ALA A 44 -10.18 20.08 -14.40
N GLU A 45 -9.93 20.83 -13.32
CA GLU A 45 -8.97 21.93 -13.36
C GLU A 45 -7.53 21.39 -13.41
N CYS A 46 -7.24 20.44 -12.53
CA CYS A 46 -5.96 19.74 -12.47
C CYS A 46 -6.20 18.24 -12.30
N LEU A 47 -5.75 17.43 -13.25
CA LEU A 47 -5.94 15.99 -13.28
C LEU A 47 -4.60 15.27 -13.06
N ILE A 48 -4.54 14.40 -12.06
CA ILE A 48 -3.39 13.54 -11.78
C ILE A 48 -3.83 12.07 -11.76
N PRO A 49 -2.91 11.10 -12.00
CA PRO A 49 -3.24 9.70 -11.79
C PRO A 49 -3.50 9.43 -10.31
N GLY A 50 -4.40 8.51 -10.01
CA GLY A 50 -4.53 7.98 -8.66
C GLY A 50 -3.29 7.20 -8.24
N LEU A 51 -2.94 7.28 -6.96
CA LEU A 51 -1.83 6.51 -6.40
C LEU A 51 -2.31 5.13 -5.94
N CYS A 52 -1.43 4.13 -6.07
CA CYS A 52 -1.67 2.82 -5.52
C CYS A 52 -1.04 2.75 -4.12
N ASN A 53 -1.82 2.34 -3.13
CA ASN A 53 -1.33 2.00 -1.82
C ASN A 53 -0.75 0.58 -1.87
N SER A 54 0.58 0.45 -1.93
CA SER A 54 1.24 -0.83 -2.21
C SER A 54 1.26 -1.79 -1.03
N HIS A 55 0.83 -1.38 0.16
CA HIS A 55 0.80 -2.25 1.33
C HIS A 55 -0.21 -1.79 2.40
N SER A 56 -1.05 -2.71 2.85
CA SER A 56 -2.12 -2.46 3.82
C SER A 56 -2.40 -3.66 4.70
N HIS A 57 -2.65 -3.41 5.99
CA HIS A 57 -3.31 -4.34 6.91
C HIS A 57 -4.59 -3.71 7.47
N ALA A 58 -5.70 -3.81 6.75
CA ALA A 58 -6.92 -3.03 6.98
C ALA A 58 -7.41 -3.03 8.45
N PHE A 59 -7.37 -4.19 9.11
CA PHE A 59 -7.84 -4.31 10.50
C PHE A 59 -7.05 -3.42 11.47
N GLN A 60 -5.78 -3.14 11.19
CA GLN A 60 -4.91 -2.29 12.03
C GLN A 60 -5.34 -0.83 12.06
N ARG A 61 -6.21 -0.39 11.14
CA ARG A 61 -6.82 0.95 11.22
C ARG A 61 -7.53 1.19 12.56
N ALA A 62 -8.02 0.14 13.22
CA ALA A 62 -8.61 0.25 14.55
C ALA A 62 -7.59 0.45 15.69
N LEU A 63 -6.30 0.19 15.46
CA LEU A 63 -5.20 0.46 16.40
C LEU A 63 -4.63 1.87 16.27
N ALA A 64 -4.82 2.54 15.14
CA ALA A 64 -4.22 3.84 14.87
C ALA A 64 -4.41 4.83 16.04
N GLY A 65 -3.30 5.26 16.65
CA GLY A 65 -3.26 6.17 17.80
C GLY A 65 -3.53 5.53 19.18
N ARG A 66 -3.90 4.24 19.26
CA ARG A 66 -4.18 3.52 20.51
C ARG A 66 -2.94 2.89 21.15
N THR A 67 -1.80 2.93 20.46
CA THR A 67 -0.53 2.34 20.91
C THR A 67 0.47 3.39 21.41
N GLU A 68 0.07 4.67 21.44
CA GLU A 68 0.92 5.80 21.83
C GLU A 68 0.94 6.04 23.35
N GLU A 69 0.91 4.96 24.12
CA GLU A 69 1.03 4.96 25.58
C GLU A 69 2.29 4.19 25.98
N ARG A 70 3.21 4.87 26.66
CA ARG A 70 4.45 4.26 27.13
C ARG A 70 4.16 3.17 28.15
N SER A 71 4.66 1.95 27.94
CA SER A 71 4.51 0.88 28.93
C SER A 71 5.24 1.22 30.24
N PRO A 72 4.80 0.65 31.37
CA PRO A 72 5.50 0.82 32.66
C PRO A 72 6.96 0.38 32.63
N ALA A 73 7.32 -0.57 31.74
CA ALA A 73 8.69 -1.03 31.57
C ALA A 73 9.58 -0.04 30.81
N GLY A 74 8.99 0.89 30.05
CA GLY A 74 9.69 1.97 29.36
C GLY A 74 10.59 1.55 28.21
N GLN A 75 10.38 0.35 27.66
CA GLN A 75 11.17 -0.28 26.58
C GLN A 75 10.31 -0.59 25.35
N ASP A 76 9.32 0.26 25.05
CA ASP A 76 8.40 0.06 23.93
C ASP A 76 9.12 0.03 22.58
N ASN A 77 8.73 -0.93 21.75
CA ASN A 77 9.29 -1.17 20.42
C ASN A 77 8.26 -1.91 19.55
N PHE A 78 8.61 -2.23 18.30
CA PHE A 78 7.78 -3.03 17.40
C PHE A 78 7.17 -4.28 18.05
N TRP A 79 7.95 -5.00 18.87
CA TRP A 79 7.53 -6.28 19.43
C TRP A 79 6.46 -6.12 20.51
N THR A 80 6.52 -5.06 21.33
CA THR A 80 5.46 -4.74 22.30
C THR A 80 4.23 -4.16 21.63
N TRP A 81 4.39 -3.37 20.56
CA TRP A 81 3.28 -2.95 19.71
C TRP A 81 2.54 -4.15 19.10
N ARG A 82 3.29 -5.15 18.64
CA ARG A 82 2.74 -6.37 18.02
C ARG A 82 1.86 -7.17 18.97
N GLU A 83 2.14 -7.16 20.28
CA GLU A 83 1.26 -7.79 21.27
C GLU A 83 -0.12 -7.12 21.31
N ARG A 84 -0.18 -5.78 21.25
CA ARG A 84 -1.46 -5.03 21.12
C ARG A 84 -2.17 -5.34 19.81
N MET A 85 -1.41 -5.52 18.74
CA MET A 85 -1.97 -5.94 17.46
C MET A 85 -2.60 -7.34 17.55
N TYR A 86 -1.94 -8.29 18.22
CA TYR A 86 -2.48 -9.62 18.47
C TYR A 86 -3.73 -9.59 19.36
N GLU A 87 -3.81 -8.71 20.35
CA GLU A 87 -5.03 -8.48 21.15
C GLU A 87 -6.19 -8.01 20.27
N LEU A 88 -5.94 -7.07 19.33
CA LEU A 88 -6.96 -6.65 18.37
C LEU A 88 -7.40 -7.80 17.47
N ALA A 89 -6.45 -8.54 16.89
CA ALA A 89 -6.72 -9.66 15.99
C ALA A 89 -7.61 -10.72 16.66
N ALA A 90 -7.36 -11.03 17.94
CA ALA A 90 -8.15 -11.96 18.74
C ALA A 90 -9.60 -11.51 18.98
N SER A 91 -9.98 -10.29 18.61
CA SER A 91 -11.34 -9.76 18.71
C SER A 91 -12.02 -9.56 17.35
N MET A 92 -11.38 -9.93 16.24
CA MET A 92 -11.79 -9.50 14.91
C MET A 92 -12.72 -10.52 14.22
N SER A 93 -14.03 -10.29 14.24
CA SER A 93 -14.98 -11.02 13.38
C SER A 93 -14.96 -10.53 11.94
N ALA A 94 -15.49 -11.31 11.00
CA ALA A 94 -15.60 -10.92 9.59
C ALA A 94 -16.45 -9.66 9.41
N GLU A 95 -17.54 -9.51 10.18
CA GLU A 95 -18.38 -8.30 10.17
C GLU A 95 -17.59 -7.06 10.61
N ARG A 96 -16.81 -7.19 11.70
CA ARG A 96 -15.98 -6.10 12.22
C ARG A 96 -14.88 -5.73 11.23
N LEU A 97 -14.22 -6.73 10.65
CA LEU A 97 -13.21 -6.55 9.63
C LEU A 97 -13.76 -5.76 8.43
N ARG A 98 -14.94 -6.13 7.91
CA ARG A 98 -15.57 -5.42 6.78
C ARG A 98 -15.82 -3.95 7.11
N ALA A 99 -16.34 -3.65 8.30
CA ALA A 99 -16.62 -2.27 8.70
C ALA A 99 -15.33 -1.44 8.82
N ILE A 100 -14.27 -2.02 9.39
CA ILE A 100 -12.97 -1.36 9.54
C ILE A 100 -12.30 -1.15 8.18
N ALA A 101 -12.23 -2.19 7.35
CA ALA A 101 -11.65 -2.14 6.02
C ALA A 101 -12.38 -1.14 5.12
N ARG A 102 -13.73 -1.14 5.14
CA ARG A 102 -14.52 -0.18 4.35
C ARG A 102 -14.18 1.25 4.75
N GLN A 103 -14.03 1.52 6.04
CA GLN A 103 -13.64 2.85 6.51
C GLN A 103 -12.24 3.25 6.07
N ALA A 104 -11.26 2.35 6.19
CA ALA A 104 -9.91 2.59 5.70
C ALA A 104 -9.90 2.90 4.20
N TYR A 105 -10.62 2.12 3.39
CA TYR A 105 -10.68 2.30 1.94
C TYR A 105 -11.42 3.58 1.52
N VAL A 106 -12.47 3.98 2.25
CA VAL A 106 -13.12 5.28 2.05
C VAL A 106 -12.17 6.44 2.35
N GLU A 107 -11.36 6.34 3.41
CA GLU A 107 -10.35 7.33 3.77
C GLU A 107 -9.23 7.39 2.72
N MET A 108 -8.73 6.23 2.25
CA MET A 108 -7.77 6.12 1.15
C MET A 108 -8.25 6.82 -0.13
N LEU A 109 -9.49 6.53 -0.56
CA LEU A 109 -10.09 7.18 -1.73
C LEU A 109 -10.19 8.69 -1.54
N SER A 110 -10.54 9.15 -0.34
CA SER A 110 -10.66 10.58 -0.03
C SER A 110 -9.31 11.30 0.01
N SER A 111 -8.18 10.58 0.11
CA SER A 111 -6.83 11.13 0.13
C SER A 111 -6.04 10.92 -1.16
N GLY A 112 -6.64 10.31 -2.19
CA GLY A 112 -6.05 10.16 -3.53
C GLY A 112 -5.42 8.80 -3.82
N TYR A 113 -5.53 7.84 -2.90
CA TYR A 113 -5.29 6.44 -3.22
C TYR A 113 -6.49 5.86 -3.98
N THR A 114 -6.28 5.29 -5.16
CA THR A 114 -7.33 4.66 -5.98
C THR A 114 -7.29 3.14 -5.95
N SER A 115 -6.17 2.57 -5.49
CA SER A 115 -5.98 1.14 -5.34
C SER A 115 -5.25 0.81 -4.05
N VAL A 116 -5.45 -0.41 -3.56
CA VAL A 116 -4.76 -0.96 -2.38
C VAL A 116 -4.33 -2.41 -2.63
N ALA A 117 -3.08 -2.72 -2.30
CA ALA A 117 -2.64 -4.10 -2.09
C ALA A 117 -2.87 -4.48 -0.62
N GLU A 118 -3.95 -5.23 -0.38
CA GLU A 118 -4.30 -5.70 0.96
C GLU A 118 -3.48 -6.95 1.28
N PHE A 119 -2.43 -6.78 2.08
CA PHE A 119 -1.56 -7.85 2.56
C PHE A 119 -2.26 -8.55 3.73
N HIS A 120 -3.04 -9.57 3.39
CA HIS A 120 -4.03 -10.16 4.27
C HIS A 120 -3.55 -11.48 4.87
N TYR A 121 -3.24 -11.43 6.16
CA TYR A 121 -2.88 -12.61 6.96
C TYR A 121 -3.93 -12.98 8.01
N LEU A 122 -5.09 -12.34 8.09
CA LEU A 122 -6.10 -12.68 9.10
C LEU A 122 -7.15 -13.64 8.51
N HIS A 123 -6.77 -14.90 8.33
CA HIS A 123 -7.59 -15.88 7.59
C HIS A 123 -8.78 -16.43 8.39
N ARG A 124 -8.66 -16.50 9.72
CA ARG A 124 -9.69 -17.10 10.59
C ARG A 124 -10.29 -16.11 11.56
N GLU A 125 -11.59 -16.28 11.83
CA GLU A 125 -12.26 -15.62 12.94
C GLU A 125 -11.78 -16.20 14.29
N PRO A 126 -11.71 -15.40 15.36
CA PRO A 126 -11.43 -15.90 16.71
C PRO A 126 -12.41 -17.00 17.12
N GLY A 127 -11.87 -18.16 17.53
CA GLY A 127 -12.66 -19.32 17.95
C GLY A 127 -13.19 -20.19 16.80
N SER A 128 -12.83 -19.87 15.54
CA SER A 128 -13.08 -20.74 14.39
C SER A 128 -11.83 -21.56 14.05
N ASP A 129 -12.01 -22.87 13.88
CA ASP A 129 -11.01 -23.76 13.28
C ASP A 129 -11.27 -24.00 11.77
N SER A 130 -12.24 -23.28 11.18
CA SER A 130 -12.60 -23.41 9.78
C SER A 130 -11.68 -22.58 8.89
N ASP A 131 -11.19 -23.18 7.82
CA ASP A 131 -10.47 -22.52 6.71
C ASP A 131 -11.44 -22.01 5.64
N ASP A 132 -12.52 -21.34 6.08
CA ASP A 132 -13.48 -20.75 5.16
C ASP A 132 -13.07 -19.34 4.71
N ASP A 133 -13.64 -18.88 3.60
CA ASP A 133 -13.22 -17.62 2.99
C ASP A 133 -13.97 -16.40 3.59
N ARG A 134 -14.42 -16.45 4.86
CA ARG A 134 -15.21 -15.36 5.48
C ARG A 134 -14.40 -14.07 5.63
N MET A 135 -13.16 -14.18 6.09
CA MET A 135 -12.29 -13.02 6.28
C MET A 135 -11.91 -12.39 4.94
N PHE A 136 -11.68 -13.22 3.92
CA PHE A 136 -11.56 -12.79 2.53
C PHE A 136 -12.83 -12.08 2.04
N ALA A 137 -14.02 -12.66 2.24
CA ALA A 137 -15.28 -12.06 1.83
C ALA A 137 -15.50 -10.69 2.49
N ALA A 138 -15.09 -10.51 3.75
CA ALA A 138 -15.14 -9.22 4.43
C ALA A 138 -14.28 -8.15 3.74
N ILE A 139 -13.04 -8.48 3.35
CA ILE A 139 -12.15 -7.59 2.59
C ILE A 139 -12.71 -7.29 1.20
N ARG A 140 -13.09 -8.32 0.45
CA ARG A 140 -13.67 -8.19 -0.89
C ARG A 140 -14.90 -7.29 -0.88
N ASP A 141 -15.81 -7.52 0.07
CA ASP A 141 -17.05 -6.75 0.17
C ASP A 141 -16.78 -5.32 0.64
N ALA A 142 -15.81 -5.09 1.54
CA ALA A 142 -15.37 -3.75 1.92
C ALA A 142 -14.78 -2.96 0.74
N ALA A 143 -13.95 -3.60 -0.09
CA ALA A 143 -13.42 -3.00 -1.30
C ALA A 143 -14.52 -2.69 -2.32
N LYS A 144 -15.47 -3.62 -2.51
CA LYS A 144 -16.63 -3.41 -3.37
C LYS A 144 -17.53 -2.26 -2.90
N ASP A 145 -17.80 -2.18 -1.60
CA ASP A 145 -18.70 -1.17 -1.00
C ASP A 145 -18.08 0.23 -0.95
N SER A 146 -16.76 0.33 -0.85
CA SER A 146 -16.03 1.60 -0.99
C SER A 146 -15.85 1.96 -2.46
N GLY A 147 -15.59 0.98 -3.32
CA GLY A 147 -15.30 1.14 -4.74
C GLY A 147 -13.80 1.19 -5.05
N ILE A 148 -12.91 1.07 -4.06
CA ILE A 148 -11.46 1.04 -4.26
C ILE A 148 -11.06 -0.18 -5.11
N ARG A 149 -10.03 -0.02 -5.94
CA ARG A 149 -9.43 -1.17 -6.63
C ARG A 149 -8.61 -2.01 -5.67
N LEU A 150 -8.91 -3.30 -5.58
CA LEU A 150 -8.26 -4.22 -4.67
C LEU A 150 -7.27 -5.13 -5.40
N THR A 151 -6.04 -5.21 -4.88
CA THR A 151 -5.17 -6.36 -5.08
C THR A 151 -5.18 -7.13 -3.77
N TYR A 152 -5.91 -8.25 -3.74
CA TYR A 152 -5.95 -9.09 -2.55
C TYR A 152 -4.69 -9.95 -2.53
N VAL A 153 -3.88 -9.81 -1.49
CA VAL A 153 -2.64 -10.56 -1.32
C VAL A 153 -2.82 -11.48 -0.11
N PRO A 154 -3.32 -12.72 -0.28
CA PRO A 154 -3.34 -13.69 0.80
C PRO A 154 -1.91 -14.02 1.21
N VAL A 155 -1.68 -14.13 2.52
CA VAL A 155 -0.34 -14.26 3.08
C VAL A 155 -0.16 -15.63 3.73
N LEU A 156 0.89 -16.34 3.33
CA LEU A 156 1.31 -17.57 4.00
C LEU A 156 1.99 -17.25 5.34
N TYR A 157 1.55 -17.91 6.41
CA TYR A 157 2.08 -17.79 7.76
C TYR A 157 2.11 -19.18 8.41
N GLU A 158 3.30 -19.74 8.64
CA GLU A 158 3.46 -21.13 9.11
C GLU A 158 4.14 -21.22 10.47
N ARG A 159 4.92 -20.20 10.87
CA ARG A 159 5.85 -20.28 12.01
C ARG A 159 5.84 -19.01 12.86
N GLY A 160 6.10 -19.15 14.15
CA GLY A 160 6.21 -18.03 15.08
C GLY A 160 7.48 -17.17 14.89
N GLY A 161 8.53 -17.74 14.32
CA GLY A 161 9.81 -17.11 14.02
C GLY A 161 10.91 -18.13 13.68
N PHE A 162 12.14 -17.66 13.43
CA PHE A 162 13.30 -18.53 13.16
C PHE A 162 13.62 -19.50 14.32
N ASP A 163 13.50 -18.99 15.54
CA ASP A 163 13.78 -19.67 16.80
C ASP A 163 12.52 -20.24 17.48
N GLN A 164 11.35 -19.97 16.92
CA GLN A 164 10.06 -20.38 17.45
C GLN A 164 9.17 -20.92 16.32
N LEU A 165 9.33 -22.21 16.01
CA LEU A 165 8.54 -22.84 14.94
C LEU A 165 7.05 -22.91 15.28
N GLU A 166 6.71 -23.18 16.54
CA GLU A 166 5.32 -23.30 17.00
C GLU A 166 4.60 -21.95 17.03
N LEU A 167 3.37 -21.93 16.51
CA LEU A 167 2.50 -20.76 16.49
C LEU A 167 1.87 -20.52 17.87
N SER A 168 1.88 -19.26 18.31
CA SER A 168 1.07 -18.82 19.45
C SER A 168 -0.43 -18.88 19.13
N ALA A 169 -1.28 -18.78 20.16
CA ALA A 169 -2.74 -18.79 19.99
C ALA A 169 -3.23 -17.69 19.03
N SER A 170 -2.69 -16.48 19.13
CA SER A 170 -3.05 -15.38 18.23
C SER A 170 -2.57 -15.61 16.80
N GLN A 171 -1.38 -16.21 16.62
CA GLN A 171 -0.84 -16.49 15.29
C GLN A 171 -1.59 -17.61 14.55
N LYS A 172 -2.32 -18.48 15.26
CA LYS A 172 -3.18 -19.50 14.63
C LYS A 172 -4.35 -18.90 13.83
N LEU A 173 -4.71 -17.65 14.10
CA LEU A 173 -5.68 -16.91 13.29
C LEU A 173 -5.14 -16.59 11.88
N PHE A 174 -3.80 -16.62 11.74
CA PHE A 174 -3.11 -16.28 10.50
C PHE A 174 -2.65 -17.47 9.70
N ALA A 175 -2.67 -18.65 10.31
CA ALA A 175 -2.08 -19.82 9.73
C ALA A 175 -3.06 -20.54 8.81
N LEU A 176 -2.57 -20.87 7.63
CA LEU A 176 -3.08 -21.90 6.75
C LEU A 176 -1.90 -22.83 6.47
N ASP A 177 -2.10 -24.14 6.48
CA ASP A 177 -1.10 -25.03 5.92
C ASP A 177 -0.92 -24.75 4.42
N LEU A 178 0.22 -25.14 3.85
CA LEU A 178 0.59 -24.78 2.48
C LEU A 178 -0.46 -25.26 1.45
N ASP A 179 -0.96 -26.49 1.58
CA ASP A 179 -1.95 -27.02 0.64
C ASP A 179 -3.27 -26.24 0.73
N CYS A 180 -3.79 -26.01 1.95
CA CYS A 180 -4.97 -25.17 2.15
C CYS A 180 -4.77 -23.73 1.69
N PHE A 181 -3.57 -23.17 1.86
CA PHE A 181 -3.22 -21.84 1.38
C PHE A 181 -3.23 -21.75 -0.15
N LEU A 182 -2.65 -22.74 -0.84
CA LEU A 182 -2.65 -22.79 -2.31
C LEU A 182 -4.06 -23.03 -2.87
N GLU A 183 -4.88 -23.85 -2.21
CA GLU A 183 -6.29 -24.01 -2.54
C GLU A 183 -7.07 -22.70 -2.32
N HIS A 184 -6.85 -22.00 -1.22
CA HIS A 184 -7.42 -20.67 -0.95
C HIS A 184 -7.04 -19.69 -2.05
N HIS A 185 -5.75 -19.56 -2.36
CA HIS A 185 -5.25 -18.71 -3.42
C HIS A 185 -5.93 -19.01 -4.76
N ALA A 186 -6.08 -20.28 -5.14
CA ALA A 186 -6.78 -20.67 -6.36
C ALA A 186 -8.27 -20.28 -6.34
N ARG A 187 -8.98 -20.51 -5.22
CA ARG A 187 -10.40 -20.14 -5.06
C ARG A 187 -10.64 -18.64 -5.14
N VAL A 188 -9.79 -17.83 -4.51
CA VAL A 188 -9.94 -16.36 -4.53
C VAL A 188 -9.50 -15.77 -5.86
N SER A 189 -8.49 -16.34 -6.52
CA SER A 189 -8.05 -15.93 -7.87
C SER A 189 -9.17 -16.14 -8.91
N ALA A 190 -9.94 -17.21 -8.79
CA ALA A 190 -11.10 -17.44 -9.64
C ALA A 190 -12.24 -16.41 -9.48
N GLN A 191 -12.17 -15.55 -8.45
CA GLN A 191 -13.14 -14.49 -8.18
C GLN A 191 -12.67 -13.09 -8.62
N SER A 192 -11.54 -12.99 -9.34
CA SER A 192 -11.05 -11.72 -9.88
C SER A 192 -12.07 -11.01 -10.78
N THR A 193 -12.01 -9.69 -10.77
CA THR A 193 -12.90 -8.80 -11.55
C THR A 193 -12.09 -7.63 -12.11
N ASP A 194 -12.70 -6.77 -12.92
CA ASP A 194 -12.05 -5.56 -13.45
C ASP A 194 -11.55 -4.58 -12.36
N ARG A 195 -11.99 -4.73 -11.11
CA ARG A 195 -11.54 -3.93 -9.94
C ARG A 195 -10.88 -4.75 -8.85
N MET A 196 -10.71 -6.06 -9.06
CA MET A 196 -10.10 -6.94 -8.07
C MET A 196 -9.15 -7.93 -8.73
N SER A 197 -7.86 -7.81 -8.43
CA SER A 197 -6.82 -8.79 -8.75
C SER A 197 -6.39 -9.55 -7.50
N VAL A 198 -5.65 -10.64 -7.69
CA VAL A 198 -5.06 -11.43 -6.61
C VAL A 198 -3.55 -11.49 -6.83
N GLY A 199 -2.79 -11.12 -5.80
CA GLY A 199 -1.37 -11.40 -5.70
C GLY A 199 -1.15 -12.60 -4.77
N ILE A 200 0.07 -12.80 -4.30
CA ILE A 200 0.39 -13.83 -3.32
C ILE A 200 1.50 -13.32 -2.41
N GLY A 201 1.45 -13.66 -1.12
CA GLY A 201 2.44 -13.17 -0.16
C GLY A 201 2.94 -14.24 0.78
N ALA A 202 4.15 -14.06 1.27
CA ALA A 202 4.63 -14.68 2.50
C ALA A 202 4.76 -13.60 3.55
N HIS A 203 4.37 -13.87 4.80
CA HIS A 203 4.42 -12.85 5.84
C HIS A 203 5.85 -12.32 5.99
N SER A 204 6.81 -13.19 6.29
CA SER A 204 8.23 -12.85 6.28
C SER A 204 9.05 -14.13 6.24
N ILE A 205 10.35 -14.02 5.96
CA ILE A 205 11.28 -15.18 5.99
C ILE A 205 11.39 -15.82 7.39
N ARG A 206 10.89 -15.15 8.44
CA ARG A 206 10.74 -15.70 9.79
C ARG A 206 9.53 -16.64 9.92
N ALA A 207 8.47 -16.35 9.18
CA ALA A 207 7.15 -16.96 9.34
C ALA A 207 6.88 -18.09 8.33
N VAL A 208 7.71 -18.24 7.29
CA VAL A 208 7.55 -19.31 6.28
C VAL A 208 8.82 -20.13 6.14
N SER A 209 8.67 -21.39 5.73
CA SER A 209 9.81 -22.22 5.36
C SER A 209 10.42 -21.82 4.01
N SER A 210 11.70 -22.08 3.79
CA SER A 210 12.33 -21.88 2.47
C SER A 210 11.65 -22.71 1.38
N ALA A 211 11.24 -23.95 1.69
CA ALA A 211 10.52 -24.81 0.76
C ALA A 211 9.14 -24.24 0.40
N SER A 212 8.36 -23.81 1.39
CA SER A 212 7.05 -23.21 1.18
C SER A 212 7.14 -21.88 0.42
N LEU A 213 8.17 -21.08 0.71
CA LEU A 213 8.45 -19.85 -0.04
C LEU A 213 8.75 -20.14 -1.52
N ALA A 214 9.47 -21.22 -1.81
CA ALA A 214 9.74 -21.64 -3.20
C ALA A 214 8.47 -22.06 -3.94
N GLU A 215 7.56 -22.79 -3.28
CA GLU A 215 6.29 -23.20 -3.86
C GLU A 215 5.41 -21.99 -4.19
N ILE A 216 5.22 -21.05 -3.26
CA ILE A 216 4.39 -19.87 -3.53
C ILE A 216 5.04 -18.91 -4.53
N ALA A 217 6.37 -18.80 -4.56
CA ALA A 217 7.08 -18.01 -5.56
C ALA A 217 6.92 -18.61 -6.98
N ALA A 218 6.95 -19.95 -7.09
CA ALA A 218 6.68 -20.63 -8.35
C ALA A 218 5.23 -20.40 -8.82
N VAL A 219 4.26 -20.40 -7.90
CA VAL A 219 2.86 -20.05 -8.19
C VAL A 219 2.73 -18.61 -8.65
N ALA A 220 3.36 -17.64 -7.96
CA ALA A 220 3.37 -16.24 -8.35
C ALA A 220 3.86 -16.05 -9.79
N LYS A 221 4.99 -16.69 -10.12
CA LYS A 221 5.59 -16.66 -11.46
C LYS A 221 4.70 -17.32 -12.50
N SER A 222 4.08 -18.45 -12.19
CA SER A 222 3.19 -19.15 -13.13
C SER A 222 1.88 -18.41 -13.37
N ALA A 223 1.38 -17.69 -12.37
CA ALA A 223 0.16 -16.90 -12.45
C ALA A 223 0.41 -15.48 -12.97
N ASP A 224 1.67 -15.09 -13.13
CA ASP A 224 2.11 -13.72 -13.44
C ASP A 224 1.47 -12.67 -12.51
N CYS A 225 1.43 -12.98 -11.21
CA CYS A 225 0.87 -12.12 -10.18
C CYS A 225 1.95 -11.57 -9.24
N PRO A 226 1.71 -10.40 -8.59
CA PRO A 226 2.67 -9.83 -7.66
C PRO A 226 2.95 -10.74 -6.47
N MET A 227 4.24 -10.93 -6.16
CA MET A 227 4.73 -11.65 -4.97
C MET A 227 5.15 -10.65 -3.90
N HIS A 228 4.52 -10.66 -2.74
CA HIS A 228 4.83 -9.74 -1.63
C HIS A 228 5.52 -10.44 -0.46
N LEU A 229 6.43 -9.74 0.22
CA LEU A 229 7.16 -10.27 1.37
C LEU A 229 7.61 -9.14 2.31
N HIS A 230 7.29 -9.20 3.61
CA HIS A 230 7.99 -8.35 4.59
C HIS A 230 9.42 -8.84 4.77
N ILE A 231 10.38 -7.93 4.69
CA ILE A 231 11.80 -8.28 4.79
C ILE A 231 12.63 -7.13 5.34
N ALA A 232 13.55 -7.44 6.26
CA ALA A 232 14.53 -6.50 6.82
C ALA A 232 13.91 -5.21 7.39
N GLU A 233 12.70 -5.28 7.93
CA GLU A 233 12.01 -4.17 8.62
C GLU A 233 12.72 -3.78 9.92
N GLN A 234 13.10 -4.79 10.72
CA GLN A 234 13.63 -4.62 12.08
C GLN A 234 15.05 -5.18 12.19
N GLN A 235 15.96 -4.49 12.89
CA GLN A 235 17.33 -4.96 13.13
C GLN A 235 17.35 -6.34 13.83
N ARG A 236 16.38 -6.62 14.71
CA ARG A 236 16.26 -7.94 15.34
C ARG A 236 16.00 -9.05 14.33
N GLU A 237 15.26 -8.81 13.25
CA GLU A 237 15.11 -9.79 12.17
C GLU A 237 16.45 -10.06 11.47
N VAL A 238 17.24 -9.01 11.22
CA VAL A 238 18.58 -9.15 10.64
C VAL A 238 19.47 -10.02 11.51
N ASP A 239 19.49 -9.77 12.82
CA ASP A 239 20.31 -10.52 13.77
C ASP A 239 19.88 -12.00 13.84
N GLN A 240 18.58 -12.27 13.87
CA GLN A 240 18.05 -13.63 13.88
C GLN A 240 18.32 -14.36 12.55
N CYS A 241 18.22 -13.66 11.41
CA CYS A 241 18.53 -14.22 10.10
C CYS A 241 20.02 -14.58 9.98
N LEU A 242 20.91 -13.71 10.48
CA LEU A 242 22.34 -14.00 10.56
C LEU A 242 22.63 -15.21 11.45
N ALA A 243 21.94 -15.35 12.58
CA ALA A 243 22.11 -16.51 13.46
C ALA A 243 21.60 -17.83 12.83
N HIS A 244 20.54 -17.77 12.02
CA HIS A 244 19.89 -18.95 11.45
C HIS A 244 20.46 -19.38 10.09
N TYR A 245 20.71 -18.42 9.19
CA TYR A 245 21.15 -18.65 7.82
C TYR A 245 22.57 -18.14 7.53
N GLU A 246 23.26 -17.53 8.51
CA GLU A 246 24.57 -16.89 8.30
C GLU A 246 24.57 -15.82 7.19
N ARG A 247 23.39 -15.27 6.92
CA ARG A 247 23.12 -14.28 5.88
C ARG A 247 22.15 -13.24 6.41
N ARG A 248 22.24 -12.04 5.87
CA ARG A 248 21.25 -10.98 6.09
C ARG A 248 19.96 -11.31 5.31
N PRO A 249 18.78 -10.79 5.70
CA PRO A 249 17.51 -11.17 5.10
C PRO A 249 17.45 -11.00 3.58
N VAL A 250 17.80 -9.80 3.07
CA VAL A 250 17.73 -9.49 1.64
C VAL A 250 18.76 -10.30 0.87
N ARG A 251 20.00 -10.37 1.37
CA ARG A 251 21.05 -11.22 0.79
C ARG A 251 20.63 -12.68 0.70
N TRP A 252 20.04 -13.24 1.75
CA TRP A 252 19.56 -14.62 1.74
C TRP A 252 18.48 -14.82 0.67
N LEU A 253 17.52 -13.90 0.56
CA LEU A 253 16.48 -13.97 -0.47
C LEU A 253 17.10 -13.98 -1.88
N LEU A 254 18.01 -13.05 -2.17
CA LEU A 254 18.65 -12.91 -3.49
C LEU A 254 19.55 -14.11 -3.84
N GLU A 255 20.18 -14.76 -2.86
CA GLU A 255 21.02 -15.95 -3.08
C GLU A 255 20.19 -17.23 -3.35
N ASN A 256 18.91 -17.25 -2.97
CA ASN A 256 18.08 -18.47 -3.01
C ASN A 256 16.89 -18.39 -3.98
N PHE A 257 16.52 -17.21 -4.46
CA PHE A 257 15.36 -17.00 -5.31
C PHE A 257 15.68 -16.09 -6.50
N ASP A 258 15.05 -16.37 -7.64
CA ASP A 258 15.04 -15.49 -8.80
C ASP A 258 14.11 -14.29 -8.55
N VAL A 259 14.54 -13.36 -7.69
CA VAL A 259 13.81 -12.12 -7.43
C VAL A 259 13.85 -11.26 -8.69
N ASP A 260 12.68 -10.78 -9.13
CA ASP A 260 12.50 -10.01 -10.36
C ASP A 260 11.48 -8.87 -10.19
N SER A 261 11.01 -8.30 -11.31
CA SER A 261 10.07 -7.18 -11.30
C SER A 261 8.66 -7.48 -10.77
N ASN A 262 8.32 -8.75 -10.57
CA ASN A 262 7.03 -9.16 -9.99
C ASN A 262 7.08 -9.22 -8.45
N TRP A 263 8.26 -9.02 -7.84
CA TRP A 263 8.41 -8.98 -6.40
C TRP A 263 8.19 -7.57 -5.83
N CYS A 264 7.44 -7.53 -4.73
CA CYS A 264 7.25 -6.38 -3.86
C CYS A 264 7.83 -6.71 -2.47
N LEU A 265 8.98 -6.14 -2.16
CA LEU A 265 9.63 -6.30 -0.86
C LEU A 265 9.19 -5.15 0.04
N VAL A 266 8.47 -5.47 1.11
CA VAL A 266 7.92 -4.47 2.01
C VAL A 266 8.98 -4.10 3.05
N HIS A 267 9.13 -2.80 3.28
CA HIS A 267 10.14 -2.14 4.12
C HIS A 267 11.56 -2.17 3.53
N ALA A 268 12.24 -3.32 3.57
CA ALA A 268 13.66 -3.45 3.24
C ALA A 268 14.55 -2.37 3.91
N THR A 269 14.19 -1.98 5.14
CA THR A 269 14.79 -0.86 5.88
C THR A 269 16.27 -1.07 6.15
N HIS A 270 16.65 -2.28 6.57
CA HIS A 270 18.01 -2.62 6.98
C HIS A 270 18.76 -3.37 5.88
N MET A 271 19.26 -2.64 4.88
CA MET A 271 20.15 -3.17 3.85
C MET A 271 21.57 -2.63 3.98
N ASP A 272 22.56 -3.48 3.68
CA ASP A 272 23.93 -3.03 3.43
C ASP A 272 24.12 -2.55 1.97
N ALA A 273 25.30 -2.00 1.66
CA ALA A 273 25.59 -1.44 0.34
C ALA A 273 25.47 -2.46 -0.81
N GLU A 274 25.79 -3.73 -0.54
CA GLU A 274 25.74 -4.77 -1.56
C GLU A 274 24.30 -5.27 -1.77
N GLU A 275 23.53 -5.40 -0.69
CA GLU A 275 22.09 -5.69 -0.76
C GLU A 275 21.34 -4.61 -1.54
N ILE A 276 21.69 -3.32 -1.34
CA ILE A 276 21.11 -2.19 -2.09
C ILE A 276 21.35 -2.34 -3.60
N GLU A 277 22.60 -2.55 -4.00
CA GLU A 277 22.97 -2.68 -5.42
C GLU A 277 22.30 -3.90 -6.05
N GLN A 278 22.40 -5.06 -5.40
CA GLN A 278 21.86 -6.31 -5.92
C GLN A 278 20.33 -6.27 -6.02
N LEU A 279 19.64 -5.77 -5.00
CA LEU A 279 18.18 -5.65 -5.03
C LEU A 279 17.71 -4.63 -6.08
N ALA A 280 18.41 -3.51 -6.26
CA ALA A 280 18.04 -2.56 -7.31
C ALA A 280 18.17 -3.18 -8.73
N ALA A 281 19.15 -4.06 -8.92
CA ALA A 281 19.39 -4.75 -10.19
C ALA A 281 18.28 -5.75 -10.56
N THR A 282 17.56 -6.33 -9.59
CA THR A 282 16.47 -7.28 -9.86
C THR A 282 15.22 -6.62 -10.46
N ARG A 283 15.09 -5.30 -10.34
CA ARG A 283 13.88 -4.55 -10.69
C ARG A 283 12.66 -4.87 -9.81
N ALA A 284 12.84 -5.56 -8.69
CA ALA A 284 11.80 -5.65 -7.66
C ALA A 284 11.41 -4.25 -7.16
N VAL A 285 10.18 -4.13 -6.68
CA VAL A 285 9.68 -2.91 -6.05
C VAL A 285 9.91 -3.02 -4.54
N VAL A 286 10.44 -1.98 -3.92
CA VAL A 286 10.42 -1.84 -2.47
C VAL A 286 9.19 -1.00 -2.07
N SER A 287 8.25 -1.61 -1.34
CA SER A 287 7.11 -0.88 -0.77
C SER A 287 7.53 -0.27 0.56
N LEU A 288 7.66 1.05 0.58
CA LEU A 288 8.06 1.83 1.75
C LEU A 288 6.82 2.33 2.48
N CYS A 289 6.82 2.26 3.80
CA CYS A 289 5.70 2.70 4.65
C CYS A 289 6.17 3.77 5.66
N PRO A 290 6.67 4.94 5.21
CA PRO A 290 7.39 5.90 6.06
C PRO A 290 6.70 6.28 7.36
N SER A 291 5.37 6.47 7.34
CA SER A 291 4.61 6.82 8.52
C SER A 291 4.56 5.69 9.55
N THR A 292 4.32 4.45 9.11
CA THR A 292 4.34 3.26 9.95
C THR A 292 5.76 2.92 10.42
N GLU A 293 6.75 2.97 9.53
CA GLU A 293 8.15 2.73 9.85
C GLU A 293 8.66 3.71 10.91
N ALA A 294 8.24 4.98 10.83
CA ALA A 294 8.50 5.98 11.87
C ALA A 294 7.75 5.70 13.17
N ASN A 295 6.47 5.29 13.10
CA ASN A 295 5.66 4.98 14.27
C ASN A 295 6.18 3.75 15.04
N LEU A 296 6.63 2.72 14.33
CA LEU A 296 7.16 1.48 14.90
C LEU A 296 8.65 1.57 15.28
N GLY A 297 9.33 2.61 14.82
CA GLY A 297 10.74 2.86 15.12
C GLY A 297 11.68 1.91 14.39
N ASP A 298 11.36 1.57 13.14
CA ASP A 298 12.11 0.62 12.32
C ASP A 298 13.49 1.18 11.95
N GLY A 299 13.50 2.39 11.39
CA GLY A 299 14.70 3.04 10.88
C GLY A 299 14.40 3.86 9.63
N LEU A 300 15.46 4.20 8.89
CA LEU A 300 15.35 4.90 7.62
C LEU A 300 15.86 4.00 6.50
N PHE A 301 15.03 3.78 5.49
CA PHE A 301 15.43 3.15 4.24
C PHE A 301 16.59 3.93 3.59
N PRO A 302 17.62 3.28 3.01
CA PRO A 302 18.76 3.95 2.35
C PRO A 302 18.37 4.52 0.97
N LEU A 303 17.41 5.45 0.96
CA LEU A 303 16.71 5.94 -0.23
C LEU A 303 17.67 6.44 -1.32
N SER A 304 18.55 7.39 -0.97
CA SER A 304 19.48 7.99 -1.93
C SER A 304 20.35 6.95 -2.63
N ALA A 305 20.95 6.04 -1.86
CA ALA A 305 21.78 4.97 -2.41
C ALA A 305 20.96 4.05 -3.33
N TYR A 306 19.77 3.64 -2.89
CA TYR A 306 18.91 2.77 -3.68
C TYR A 306 18.43 3.41 -5.00
N LEU A 307 18.07 4.70 -4.97
CA LEU A 307 17.67 5.44 -6.16
C LEU A 307 18.83 5.70 -7.13
N GLN A 308 20.06 5.87 -6.64
CA GLN A 308 21.27 5.96 -7.48
C GLN A 308 21.50 4.68 -8.31
N HIS A 309 21.14 3.51 -7.77
CA HIS A 309 21.15 2.24 -8.50
C HIS A 309 19.87 2.02 -9.35
N ASN A 310 19.03 3.04 -9.52
CA ASN A 310 17.75 2.97 -10.24
C ASN A 310 16.75 1.97 -9.63
N GLY A 311 16.83 1.76 -8.31
CA GLY A 311 15.85 0.98 -7.55
C GLY A 311 14.43 1.52 -7.73
N ARG A 312 13.44 0.62 -7.63
CA ARG A 312 12.03 0.95 -7.78
C ARG A 312 11.38 0.98 -6.40
N ILE A 313 10.60 2.02 -6.15
CA ILE A 313 9.93 2.21 -4.87
C ILE A 313 8.43 2.38 -5.08
N ALA A 314 7.66 2.00 -4.08
CA ALA A 314 6.25 2.33 -3.93
C ALA A 314 5.99 2.82 -2.50
N ILE A 315 4.78 3.31 -2.23
CA ILE A 315 4.36 3.74 -0.90
C ILE A 315 3.16 2.94 -0.41
N GLY A 316 3.24 2.48 0.83
CA GLY A 316 2.16 1.80 1.56
C GLY A 316 1.77 2.59 2.81
N SER A 317 0.52 2.46 3.24
CA SER A 317 0.07 3.02 4.53
C SER A 317 0.11 2.00 5.68
N ASP A 318 0.25 0.71 5.35
CA ASP A 318 0.53 -0.38 6.27
C ASP A 318 -0.43 -0.45 7.48
N SER A 319 0.00 0.08 8.63
CA SER A 319 -0.76 0.06 9.90
C SER A 319 -1.85 1.13 9.97
N HIS A 320 -1.92 2.00 8.96
CA HIS A 320 -2.93 3.05 8.80
C HIS A 320 -2.94 4.09 9.91
N VAL A 321 -1.77 4.35 10.52
CA VAL A 321 -1.58 5.50 11.42
C VAL A 321 -1.80 6.83 10.70
N THR A 322 -1.46 6.87 9.41
CA THR A 322 -1.95 7.86 8.45
C THR A 322 -2.46 7.16 7.19
N LEU A 323 -3.31 7.86 6.44
CA LEU A 323 -3.87 7.42 5.17
C LEU A 323 -3.73 8.56 4.15
N ASN A 324 -2.51 9.08 3.99
CA ASN A 324 -2.21 10.21 3.12
C ASN A 324 -0.95 9.93 2.29
N PRO A 325 -1.07 9.70 0.96
CA PRO A 325 0.10 9.39 0.14
C PRO A 325 1.14 10.51 0.14
N PHE A 326 0.72 11.77 0.22
CA PHE A 326 1.63 12.91 0.20
C PHE A 326 2.40 13.06 1.52
N GLU A 327 1.83 12.58 2.63
CA GLU A 327 2.55 12.47 3.90
C GLU A 327 3.63 11.38 3.82
N GLU A 328 3.34 10.24 3.20
CA GLU A 328 4.34 9.18 2.97
C GLU A 328 5.51 9.73 2.13
N LEU A 329 5.23 10.34 0.98
CA LEU A 329 6.29 10.90 0.12
C LEU A 329 7.09 12.00 0.83
N ARG A 330 6.42 12.84 1.63
CA ARG A 330 7.06 13.90 2.40
C ARG A 330 8.00 13.34 3.46
N TRP A 331 7.56 12.37 4.24
CA TRP A 331 8.39 11.77 5.29
C TRP A 331 9.47 10.85 4.76
N LEU A 332 9.25 10.23 3.61
CA LEU A 332 10.29 9.51 2.89
C LEU A 332 11.48 10.41 2.57
N GLU A 333 11.24 11.65 2.13
CA GLU A 333 12.31 12.65 1.92
C GLU A 333 12.80 13.25 3.25
N TYR A 334 11.90 13.65 4.15
CA TYR A 334 12.27 14.38 5.36
C TYR A 334 13.12 13.56 6.32
N GLY A 335 12.87 12.26 6.45
CA GLY A 335 13.73 11.36 7.22
C GLY A 335 15.18 11.41 6.75
N GLN A 336 15.38 11.38 5.43
CA GLN A 336 16.72 11.47 4.82
C GLN A 336 17.35 12.85 5.05
N ARG A 337 16.57 13.93 4.92
CA ARG A 337 17.06 15.29 5.18
C ARG A 337 17.54 15.46 6.61
N LEU A 338 16.80 14.93 7.57
CA LEU A 338 17.15 14.99 8.99
C LEU A 338 18.45 14.22 9.26
N ALA A 339 18.57 13.00 8.73
CA ALA A 339 19.76 12.18 8.91
C ALA A 339 21.01 12.78 8.24
N ALA A 340 20.88 13.28 7.00
CA ALA A 340 22.00 13.80 6.22
C ALA A 340 22.30 15.30 6.45
N GLN A 341 21.43 16.01 7.19
CA GLN A 341 21.47 17.47 7.36
C GLN A 341 21.58 18.23 6.02
N SER A 342 20.93 17.71 4.99
CA SER A 342 20.95 18.23 3.63
C SER A 342 19.54 18.22 3.03
N ARG A 343 19.35 18.90 1.89
CA ARG A 343 18.04 19.04 1.23
C ARG A 343 18.06 18.34 -0.13
N ASN A 344 16.87 17.98 -0.61
CA ASN A 344 16.63 17.42 -1.94
C ASN A 344 17.36 16.09 -2.18
N ILE A 345 17.23 15.16 -1.23
CA ILE A 345 18.00 13.91 -1.21
C ILE A 345 17.54 12.94 -2.29
N ALA A 346 16.23 12.80 -2.48
CA ALA A 346 15.67 11.86 -3.45
C ALA A 346 15.82 12.30 -4.93
N SER A 347 16.36 13.49 -5.20
CA SER A 347 16.57 13.99 -6.57
C SER A 347 18.01 13.73 -7.03
N HIS A 348 18.15 12.95 -8.10
CA HIS A 348 19.47 12.61 -8.69
C HIS A 348 19.67 13.09 -10.13
N ARG A 349 18.68 13.75 -10.74
CA ARG A 349 18.65 14.06 -12.18
C ARG A 349 18.41 15.54 -12.48
N ASP A 350 18.88 16.45 -11.62
CA ASP A 350 18.53 17.88 -11.66
C ASP A 350 17.00 18.07 -11.78
N SER A 351 16.27 17.32 -10.97
CA SER A 351 14.81 17.19 -11.00
C SER A 351 14.15 17.83 -9.77
N HIS A 352 12.85 18.06 -9.84
CA HIS A 352 12.04 18.43 -8.67
C HIS A 352 11.75 17.18 -7.82
N VAL A 353 11.96 17.29 -6.51
CA VAL A 353 11.94 16.14 -5.58
C VAL A 353 10.56 15.51 -5.49
N GLY A 354 9.52 16.32 -5.36
CA GLY A 354 8.13 15.88 -5.27
C GLY A 354 7.68 15.24 -6.58
N ARG A 355 8.15 15.75 -7.73
CA ARG A 355 7.93 15.11 -9.02
C ARG A 355 8.56 13.73 -9.08
N GLU A 356 9.84 13.61 -8.73
CA GLU A 356 10.56 12.33 -8.79
C GLU A 356 9.93 11.27 -7.86
N LEU A 357 9.57 11.65 -6.64
CA LEU A 357 8.91 10.76 -5.69
C LEU A 357 7.52 10.35 -6.17
N PHE A 358 6.72 11.29 -6.67
CA PHE A 358 5.37 11.01 -7.16
C PHE A 358 5.38 10.08 -8.38
N GLU A 359 6.21 10.37 -9.39
CA GLU A 359 6.31 9.53 -10.60
C GLU A 359 6.79 8.12 -10.26
N ARG A 360 7.77 7.97 -9.35
CA ARG A 360 8.22 6.66 -8.86
C ARG A 360 7.12 5.91 -8.13
N ALA A 361 6.35 6.58 -7.28
CA ALA A 361 5.23 5.98 -6.55
C ALA A 361 4.10 5.53 -7.51
N VAL A 362 3.82 6.28 -8.57
CA VAL A 362 2.87 5.88 -9.63
C VAL A 362 3.33 4.61 -10.33
N GLU A 363 4.61 4.52 -10.72
CA GLU A 363 5.15 3.36 -11.44
C GLU A 363 5.33 2.12 -10.55
N GLY A 364 5.93 2.29 -9.37
CA GLY A 364 6.16 1.20 -8.44
C GLY A 364 4.87 0.69 -7.81
N GLY A 365 3.96 1.59 -7.45
CA GLY A 365 2.65 1.23 -6.89
C GLY A 365 1.81 0.43 -7.89
N ALA A 366 1.78 0.83 -9.17
CA ALA A 366 1.12 0.07 -10.22
C ALA A 366 1.66 -1.35 -10.33
N ALA A 367 2.99 -1.53 -10.30
CA ALA A 367 3.61 -2.85 -10.36
C ALA A 367 3.33 -3.69 -9.10
N ALA A 368 3.41 -3.11 -7.90
CA ALA A 368 3.09 -3.80 -6.66
C ALA A 368 1.62 -4.27 -6.60
N CYS A 369 0.70 -3.53 -7.22
CA CYS A 369 -0.72 -3.89 -7.36
C CYS A 369 -1.04 -4.73 -8.62
N GLY A 370 -0.03 -5.11 -9.41
CA GLY A 370 -0.22 -5.95 -10.60
C GLY A 370 -0.98 -5.25 -11.75
N LEU A 371 -0.85 -3.93 -11.86
CA LEU A 371 -1.41 -3.16 -12.97
C LEU A 371 -0.41 -3.11 -14.12
N GLU A 372 -0.86 -3.54 -15.32
CA GLU A 372 -0.01 -3.55 -16.53
C GLU A 372 0.50 -2.16 -16.93
N LYS A 373 -0.28 -1.11 -16.65
CA LYS A 373 -0.01 0.26 -17.08
C LYS A 373 -0.21 1.23 -15.93
N SER A 374 0.78 2.10 -15.71
CA SER A 374 0.74 3.17 -14.72
C SER A 374 0.39 4.52 -15.35
N GLY A 375 -0.22 5.40 -14.55
CA GLY A 375 -0.48 6.79 -14.91
C GLY A 375 -1.61 7.00 -15.92
N ILE A 376 -1.78 8.23 -16.37
CA ILE A 376 -2.81 8.63 -17.33
C ILE A 376 -2.34 8.32 -18.76
N ARG A 377 -2.57 7.09 -19.23
CA ARG A 377 -2.21 6.67 -20.60
C ARG A 377 -3.30 5.83 -21.26
N GLU A 378 -3.31 5.80 -22.58
CA GLU A 378 -4.28 4.99 -23.33
C GLU A 378 -4.15 3.49 -23.00
N GLY A 379 -5.31 2.88 -22.73
CA GLY A 379 -5.46 1.51 -22.29
C GLY A 379 -5.09 1.27 -20.83
N ALA A 380 -4.67 2.27 -20.05
CA ALA A 380 -4.60 2.13 -18.59
C ALA A 380 -6.00 2.19 -17.96
N VAL A 381 -6.11 1.71 -16.73
CA VAL A 381 -7.33 1.87 -15.93
C VAL A 381 -7.63 3.35 -15.70
N ALA A 382 -8.91 3.71 -15.70
CA ALA A 382 -9.39 5.06 -15.44
C ALA A 382 -9.50 5.30 -13.93
N ASP A 383 -8.34 5.38 -13.29
CA ASP A 383 -8.15 5.66 -11.87
C ASP A 383 -7.51 7.04 -11.74
N LEU A 384 -8.32 8.06 -11.48
CA LEU A 384 -7.98 9.48 -11.67
C LEU A 384 -8.34 10.32 -10.45
N VAL A 385 -7.57 11.38 -10.20
CA VAL A 385 -7.83 12.35 -9.13
C VAL A 385 -7.88 13.74 -9.74
N THR A 386 -8.96 14.49 -9.47
CA THR A 386 -9.05 15.92 -9.78
C THR A 386 -8.69 16.73 -8.55
N LEU A 387 -7.92 17.79 -8.75
CA LEU A 387 -7.56 18.75 -7.72
C LEU A 387 -8.22 20.09 -8.02
N TYR A 388 -8.55 20.85 -6.98
CA TYR A 388 -8.88 22.27 -7.07
C TYR A 388 -7.64 23.02 -7.58
N GLY A 389 -7.68 23.50 -8.83
CA GLY A 389 -6.54 24.13 -9.49
C GLY A 389 -6.17 25.48 -8.90
N GLU A 390 -7.16 26.19 -8.37
CA GLU A 390 -7.00 27.48 -7.69
C GLU A 390 -6.77 27.35 -6.16
N ASP A 391 -6.49 26.13 -5.67
CA ASP A 391 -6.14 25.94 -4.26
C ASP A 391 -4.84 26.71 -3.92
N PRO A 392 -4.76 27.42 -2.77
CA PRO A 392 -3.56 28.17 -2.37
C PRO A 392 -2.27 27.35 -2.31
N MET A 393 -2.38 26.02 -2.19
CA MET A 393 -1.25 25.11 -2.25
C MET A 393 -0.65 24.99 -3.66
N LEU A 394 -1.46 25.17 -4.72
CA LEU A 394 -1.05 25.00 -6.12
C LEU A 394 -0.84 26.33 -6.85
N VAL A 395 -1.56 27.38 -6.46
CA VAL A 395 -1.47 28.70 -7.13
C VAL A 395 -0.05 29.26 -7.05
N GLY A 396 0.44 29.74 -8.20
CA GLY A 396 1.80 30.30 -8.34
C GLY A 396 2.88 29.26 -8.66
N HIS A 397 2.55 27.97 -8.65
CA HIS A 397 3.45 26.91 -9.10
C HIS A 397 3.30 26.61 -10.61
N ASP A 398 4.43 26.58 -11.29
CA ASP A 398 4.55 26.11 -12.66
C ASP A 398 4.58 24.57 -12.74
N ASP A 399 4.68 24.03 -13.94
CA ASP A 399 4.71 22.59 -14.20
C ASP A 399 5.87 21.87 -13.49
N ALA A 400 6.98 22.56 -13.28
CA ALA A 400 8.15 21.99 -12.64
C ALA A 400 7.93 21.80 -11.13
N SER A 401 7.34 22.81 -10.47
CA SER A 401 7.21 22.86 -9.01
C SER A 401 5.86 22.43 -8.46
N ARG A 402 4.85 22.18 -9.30
CA ARG A 402 3.48 21.83 -8.86
C ARG A 402 3.41 20.56 -8.00
N LEU A 403 4.17 19.53 -8.36
CA LEU A 403 4.23 18.30 -7.55
C LEU A 403 5.05 18.49 -6.27
N ASP A 404 6.04 19.39 -6.26
CA ASP A 404 6.71 19.76 -5.01
C ASP A 404 5.73 20.42 -4.05
N ALA A 405 4.86 21.28 -4.55
CA ALA A 405 3.83 21.90 -3.72
C ALA A 405 2.88 20.83 -3.16
N LEU A 406 2.35 19.97 -4.03
CA LEU A 406 1.46 18.89 -3.60
C LEU A 406 2.08 17.95 -2.55
N VAL A 407 3.38 17.65 -2.66
CA VAL A 407 4.07 16.79 -1.68
C VAL A 407 4.49 17.55 -0.42
N PHE A 408 5.02 18.78 -0.54
CA PHE A 408 5.73 19.46 0.56
C PHE A 408 5.00 20.66 1.18
N SER A 409 3.91 21.15 0.59
CA SER A 409 3.06 22.18 1.17
C SER A 409 1.68 21.60 1.52
N GLY A 410 0.93 22.31 2.36
CA GLY A 410 -0.48 21.96 2.63
C GLY A 410 -0.78 21.40 4.02
N TYR A 411 -1.99 21.77 4.46
CA TYR A 411 -2.68 21.26 5.65
C TYR A 411 -3.81 20.30 5.23
N GLN A 412 -4.65 20.74 4.28
CA GLN A 412 -5.69 19.92 3.65
C GLN A 412 -5.31 19.66 2.18
N LEU A 413 -5.47 18.43 1.72
CA LEU A 413 -5.21 18.07 0.32
C LEU A 413 -6.25 18.75 -0.58
N PRO A 414 -5.86 19.29 -1.75
CA PRO A 414 -6.76 20.01 -2.66
C PRO A 414 -7.58 19.04 -3.51
N ILE A 415 -7.95 17.87 -2.99
CA ILE A 415 -8.66 16.83 -3.74
C ILE A 415 -10.12 17.25 -3.90
N GLU A 416 -10.55 17.35 -5.15
CA GLU A 416 -11.93 17.63 -5.51
C GLU A 416 -12.69 16.33 -5.76
N SER A 417 -12.23 15.50 -6.70
CA SER A 417 -12.94 14.27 -7.09
C SER A 417 -11.97 13.12 -7.34
N VAL A 418 -12.44 11.89 -7.09
CA VAL A 418 -11.66 10.67 -7.32
C VAL A 418 -12.49 9.65 -8.08
N MET A 419 -11.92 9.16 -9.16
CA MET A 419 -12.47 8.15 -10.05
C MET A 419 -11.71 6.83 -9.87
N VAL A 420 -12.43 5.71 -9.82
CA VAL A 420 -11.85 4.36 -9.94
C VAL A 420 -12.62 3.59 -10.99
N ALA A 421 -11.90 3.02 -11.96
CA ALA A 421 -12.47 2.29 -13.09
C ALA A 421 -13.69 3.00 -13.69
N GLY A 422 -13.52 4.29 -14.02
CA GLY A 422 -14.54 5.08 -14.72
C GLY A 422 -15.69 5.61 -13.85
N GLU A 423 -15.72 5.31 -12.55
CA GLU A 423 -16.77 5.73 -11.64
C GLU A 423 -16.26 6.76 -10.63
N TRP A 424 -16.94 7.89 -10.52
CA TRP A 424 -16.65 8.90 -9.50
C TRP A 424 -17.16 8.47 -8.13
N LEU A 425 -16.23 8.28 -7.19
CA LEU A 425 -16.49 7.79 -5.83
C LEU A 425 -16.42 8.90 -4.78
N VAL A 426 -15.52 9.86 -5.02
CA VAL A 426 -15.38 11.11 -4.26
C VAL A 426 -15.78 12.25 -5.18
N MET A 427 -16.62 13.15 -4.69
CA MET A 427 -17.02 14.38 -5.36
C MET A 427 -17.01 15.51 -4.34
N THR A 428 -16.48 16.68 -4.73
CA THR A 428 -16.34 17.84 -3.82
C THR A 428 -15.65 17.52 -2.49
N GLY A 429 -14.64 16.64 -2.53
CA GLY A 429 -13.88 16.19 -1.37
C GLY A 429 -14.59 15.17 -0.48
N GLU A 430 -15.79 14.70 -0.85
CA GLU A 430 -16.58 13.76 -0.05
C GLU A 430 -16.86 12.45 -0.77
N HIS A 431 -16.48 11.35 -0.13
CA HIS A 431 -16.84 10.02 -0.60
C HIS A 431 -18.32 9.72 -0.40
N ARG A 432 -18.99 9.14 -1.41
CA ARG A 432 -20.44 8.84 -1.36
C ARG A 432 -20.90 7.96 -0.19
N ALA A 433 -20.01 7.11 0.32
CA ALA A 433 -20.26 6.20 1.44
C ALA A 433 -19.74 6.71 2.80
N ARG A 434 -19.30 7.97 2.88
CA ARG A 434 -18.59 8.52 4.05
C ARG A 434 -19.38 8.38 5.35
N GLU A 435 -20.65 8.77 5.36
CA GLU A 435 -21.45 8.77 6.59
C GLU A 435 -21.77 7.35 7.07
N ASP A 436 -22.26 6.49 6.16
CA ASP A 436 -22.58 5.09 6.48
C ASP A 436 -21.34 4.32 6.96
N SER A 437 -20.20 4.53 6.31
CA SER A 437 -18.93 3.89 6.68
C SER A 437 -18.46 4.34 8.07
N ARG A 438 -18.54 5.64 8.37
CA ARG A 438 -18.17 6.18 9.69
C ARG A 438 -19.04 5.61 10.81
N LYS A 439 -20.34 5.48 10.56
CA LYS A 439 -21.27 4.89 11.52
C LYS A 439 -20.93 3.42 11.78
N ALA A 440 -20.78 2.62 10.72
CA ALA A 440 -20.43 1.21 10.83
C ALA A 440 -19.07 1.01 11.54
N PHE A 441 -18.07 1.83 11.21
CA PHE A 441 -16.79 1.84 11.90
C PHE A 441 -16.94 2.14 13.39
N ALA A 442 -17.67 3.19 13.75
CA ALA A 442 -17.88 3.58 15.13
C ALA A 442 -18.54 2.44 15.94
N ASP A 443 -19.54 1.77 15.38
CA ASP A 443 -20.21 0.65 16.02
C ASP A 443 -19.27 -0.58 16.16
N ALA A 444 -18.43 -0.81 15.16
CA ALA A 444 -17.41 -1.87 15.17
C ALA A 444 -16.32 -1.65 16.23
N VAL A 445 -15.84 -0.41 16.42
CA VAL A 445 -14.68 -0.12 17.29
C VAL A 445 -15.02 0.32 18.72
N ARG A 446 -16.23 0.82 18.98
CA ARG A 446 -16.68 1.17 20.35
C ARG A 446 -16.75 -0.05 21.27
N ASN A 447 -17.02 -1.22 20.69
CA ASN A 447 -17.14 -2.48 21.42
C ASN A 447 -15.81 -3.25 21.55
N LEU A 448 -14.68 -2.67 21.13
CA LEU A 448 -13.35 -3.30 21.21
C LEU A 448 -12.78 -3.41 22.64
N GLY A 449 -13.46 -2.87 23.66
CA GLY A 449 -12.95 -2.82 25.03
C GLY A 449 -13.95 -3.15 26.14
N SER A 450 -15.16 -3.62 25.83
CA SER A 450 -16.21 -3.91 26.82
C SER A 450 -16.24 -5.37 27.31
N SER A 451 -15.31 -6.22 26.88
CA SER A 451 -15.21 -7.63 27.31
C SER A 451 -14.06 -7.94 28.27
N GLY A 452 -13.40 -6.92 28.84
CA GLY A 452 -12.44 -7.08 29.93
C GLY A 452 -13.04 -6.59 31.25
N GLU A 453 -13.77 -7.46 31.95
CA GLU A 453 -14.03 -7.24 33.37
C GLU A 453 -12.70 -7.03 34.09
N ARG A 454 -12.61 -5.92 34.83
CA ARG A 454 -11.66 -5.78 35.93
C ARG A 454 -12.08 -6.78 37.00
N GLY A 455 -11.59 -8.00 36.90
CA GLY A 455 -11.63 -9.03 37.93
C GLY A 455 -10.34 -9.06 38.71
#